data_AF-R6UWW0-F1
#
_entry.id   AF-R6UWW0-F1
#
_cell.length_a   1.000
_cell.length_b   1.000
_cell.length_c   1.000
_cell.angle_alpha   90.00
_cell.angle_beta   90.00
_cell.angle_gamma   90.00
#
_symmetry.space_group_name_H-M   'P 1'
#
loop_
_entity.id
_entity.type
_entity.pdbx_description
1 polymer ?
#
loop_
_entity_poly.entity_id
_entity_poly.type
_entity_poly.pdbx_seq_one_letter_code
_entity_poly.pdbx_strand_id
1 'polypeptide(L)'
;MELLLSDNMNITRLGGTKDISAGMAIDRTGVLLGMKFPCGKELETVAGDMPEKVKPGKISVTGFDCNLSGLENKVSELISSGADRQDIAAYVLSFVCAVIDRMAENAVAAYPGLPVIFSGGVMSNRFMRRRLSEKYGNYFAEPQFSCDNAAGIARLTAMRHCGEI
;
A
#
# COMPACT_ATOMS: atom_id res chain seq x y z
N MET A 1 3.19 -6.20 2.37
CA MET A 1 3.63 -4.80 2.49
C MET A 1 4.76 -4.79 3.51
N GLU A 2 5.89 -4.23 3.14
CA GLU A 2 7.12 -4.24 3.94
C GLU A 2 7.73 -2.85 3.93
N LEU A 3 8.38 -2.49 5.04
CA LEU A 3 9.19 -1.28 5.15
C LEU A 3 10.66 -1.70 5.15
N LEU A 4 11.41 -1.16 4.20
CA LEU A 4 12.81 -1.50 3.95
C LEU A 4 13.67 -0.25 4.12
N LEU A 5 14.80 -0.37 4.80
CA LEU A 5 15.87 0.62 4.83
C LEU A 5 16.93 0.22 3.81
N SER A 6 17.30 1.14 2.92
CA SER A 6 18.40 0.96 1.98
C SER A 6 19.58 1.83 2.36
N ASP A 7 20.75 1.22 2.54
CA ASP A 7 22.03 1.91 2.76
C ASP A 7 23.07 1.34 1.80
N ASN A 8 23.46 2.11 0.78
CA ASN A 8 24.39 1.69 -0.26
C ASN A 8 24.07 0.30 -0.82
N MET A 9 22.80 0.09 -1.21
CA MET A 9 22.27 -1.17 -1.74
C MET A 9 22.21 -2.34 -0.74
N ASN A 10 22.63 -2.15 0.51
CA ASN A 10 22.27 -3.06 1.60
C ASN A 10 20.83 -2.80 2.02
N ILE A 11 20.00 -3.84 1.95
CA ILE A 11 18.57 -3.75 2.30
C ILE A 11 18.33 -4.41 3.65
N THR A 12 17.84 -3.64 4.60
CA THR A 12 17.40 -4.12 5.91
C THR A 12 15.89 -4.02 6.02
N ARG A 13 15.22 -5.13 6.36
CA ARG A 13 13.78 -5.12 6.65
C ARG A 13 13.53 -4.52 8.03
N LEU A 14 12.87 -3.38 8.08
CA LEU A 14 12.51 -2.70 9.32
C LEU A 14 11.21 -3.23 9.93
N GLY A 15 10.25 -3.58 9.09
CA GLY A 15 8.95 -4.09 9.51
C GLY A 15 8.03 -4.42 8.34
N GLY A 16 6.80 -4.80 8.64
CA GLY A 16 5.81 -5.09 7.61
C GLY A 16 4.48 -5.59 8.16
N THR A 17 3.63 -6.04 7.25
CA THR A 17 2.43 -6.77 7.67
C THR A 17 2.80 -8.06 8.38
N LYS A 18 2.11 -8.35 9.48
CA LYS A 18 2.21 -9.62 10.24
C LYS A 18 1.16 -10.64 9.82
N ASP A 19 0.22 -10.26 8.95
CA ASP A 19 -0.88 -11.12 8.50
C ASP A 19 -1.02 -11.12 6.96
N ILE A 20 -2.01 -10.43 6.42
CA ILE A 20 -2.29 -10.37 4.98
C ILE A 20 -1.63 -9.14 4.37
N SER A 21 -1.37 -9.19 3.06
CA SER A 21 -0.89 -8.02 2.33
C SER A 21 -2.03 -7.04 2.04
N ALA A 22 -1.70 -5.76 1.85
CA ALA A 22 -2.66 -4.74 1.40
C ALA A 22 -3.32 -5.10 0.06
N GLY A 23 -2.54 -5.64 -0.88
CA GLY A 23 -3.07 -6.14 -2.16
C GLY A 23 -4.08 -7.26 -1.95
N MET A 24 -3.78 -8.23 -1.08
CA MET A 24 -4.69 -9.32 -0.76
C MET A 24 -6.00 -8.82 -0.12
N ALA A 25 -5.92 -7.84 0.80
CA ALA A 25 -7.11 -7.25 1.40
C ALA A 25 -7.99 -6.54 0.36
N ILE A 26 -7.37 -5.81 -0.58
CA ILE A 26 -8.05 -5.13 -1.69
C ILE A 26 -8.70 -6.16 -2.62
N ASP A 27 -7.97 -7.18 -3.03
CA ASP A 27 -8.46 -8.21 -3.96
C ASP A 27 -9.58 -9.05 -3.35
N ARG A 28 -9.44 -9.46 -2.08
CA ARG A 28 -10.50 -10.20 -1.37
C ARG A 28 -11.77 -9.36 -1.23
N THR A 29 -11.63 -8.07 -0.92
CA THR A 29 -12.78 -7.15 -0.89
C THR A 29 -13.44 -7.08 -2.26
N GLY A 30 -12.66 -6.87 -3.34
CA GLY A 30 -13.20 -6.80 -4.69
C GLY A 30 -13.95 -8.06 -5.09
N VAL A 31 -13.41 -9.24 -4.80
CA VAL A 31 -14.09 -10.52 -5.04
C VAL A 31 -15.42 -10.61 -4.27
N LEU A 32 -15.46 -10.21 -3.00
CA LEU A 32 -16.70 -10.18 -2.22
C LEU A 32 -17.75 -9.21 -2.79
N LEU A 33 -17.30 -8.14 -3.46
CA LEU A 33 -18.16 -7.17 -4.15
C LEU A 33 -18.56 -7.62 -5.57
N GLY A 34 -18.07 -8.77 -6.05
CA GLY A 34 -18.37 -9.34 -7.36
C GLY A 34 -17.46 -8.88 -8.51
N MET A 35 -16.29 -8.33 -8.20
CA MET A 35 -15.30 -7.84 -9.18
C MET A 35 -14.44 -8.97 -9.75
N LYS A 36 -13.79 -8.73 -10.89
CA LYS A 36 -12.82 -9.68 -11.47
C LYS A 36 -11.42 -9.43 -10.92
N PHE A 37 -10.69 -10.50 -10.61
CA PHE A 37 -9.29 -10.40 -10.19
C PHE A 37 -8.37 -10.06 -11.38
N PRO A 38 -7.35 -9.19 -11.22
CA PRO A 38 -7.02 -8.39 -10.02
C PRO A 38 -7.97 -7.20 -9.84
N CYS A 39 -8.43 -6.96 -8.60
CA CYS A 39 -9.57 -6.09 -8.35
C CYS A 39 -9.19 -4.63 -8.08
N GLY A 40 -7.91 -4.31 -7.82
CA GLY A 40 -7.50 -2.98 -7.37
C GLY A 40 -7.96 -1.82 -8.26
N LYS A 41 -7.89 -1.97 -9.59
CA LYS A 41 -8.32 -0.93 -10.54
C LYS A 41 -9.83 -0.74 -10.57
N GLU A 42 -10.58 -1.83 -10.48
CA GLU A 42 -12.04 -1.80 -10.45
C GLU A 42 -12.53 -1.21 -9.12
N LEU A 43 -11.93 -1.62 -8.00
CA LEU A 43 -12.21 -1.09 -6.66
C LEU A 43 -11.95 0.43 -6.59
N GLU A 44 -10.84 0.89 -7.18
CA GLU A 44 -10.54 2.33 -7.31
C GLU A 44 -11.60 3.07 -8.13
N THR A 45 -12.03 2.48 -9.25
CA THR A 45 -13.04 3.09 -10.12
C THR A 45 -14.38 3.22 -9.40
N VAL A 46 -14.78 2.17 -8.67
CA VAL A 46 -16.02 2.15 -7.88
C VAL A 46 -15.96 3.14 -6.71
N ALA A 47 -14.83 3.24 -6.03
CA ALA A 47 -14.66 4.20 -4.93
C ALA A 47 -14.74 5.66 -5.42
N GLY A 48 -14.18 5.97 -6.59
CA GLY A 48 -14.05 7.34 -7.07
C GLY A 48 -13.25 8.20 -6.08
N ASP A 49 -13.72 9.41 -5.79
CA ASP A 49 -13.09 10.34 -4.83
C ASP A 49 -13.58 10.14 -3.38
N MET A 50 -14.48 9.20 -3.12
CA MET A 50 -15.00 8.95 -1.77
C MET A 50 -13.94 8.57 -0.72
N PRO A 51 -12.81 7.91 -1.03
CA PRO A 51 -11.78 7.63 -0.02
C PRO A 51 -11.27 8.86 0.75
N GLU A 52 -11.28 10.05 0.13
CA GLU A 52 -10.87 11.31 0.79
C GLU A 52 -11.84 11.75 1.89
N LYS A 53 -13.10 11.32 1.80
CA LYS A 53 -14.19 11.71 2.69
C LYS A 53 -14.46 10.67 3.77
N VAL A 54 -13.92 9.47 3.62
CA VAL A 54 -14.10 8.37 4.57
C VAL A 54 -13.05 8.44 5.66
N LYS A 55 -13.50 8.47 6.91
CA LYS A 55 -12.60 8.28 8.05
C LYS A 55 -12.23 6.79 8.14
N PRO A 56 -10.93 6.45 8.05
CA PRO A 56 -10.51 5.07 8.24
C PRO A 56 -10.84 4.64 9.67
N GLY A 57 -11.20 3.36 9.84
CA GLY A 57 -11.39 2.77 11.17
C GLY A 57 -10.09 2.72 11.98
N LYS A 58 -10.14 2.09 13.15
CA LYS A 58 -8.96 1.91 13.99
C LYS A 58 -7.92 1.04 13.28
N ILE A 59 -6.79 1.63 12.91
CA ILE A 59 -5.65 0.91 12.32
C ILE A 59 -4.82 0.20 13.41
N SER A 60 -4.18 -0.90 13.04
CA SER A 60 -3.27 -1.65 13.91
C SER A 60 -1.84 -1.50 13.38
N VAL A 61 -1.11 -0.54 13.96
CA VAL A 61 0.30 -0.28 13.64
C VAL A 61 1.09 -0.08 14.93
N THR A 62 2.16 -0.86 15.10
CA THR A 62 3.06 -0.81 16.27
C THR A 62 4.50 -0.78 15.77
N GLY A 63 5.20 0.34 16.00
CA GLY A 63 6.52 0.55 15.40
C GLY A 63 6.42 0.51 13.87
N PHE A 64 7.17 -0.38 13.22
CA PHE A 64 7.15 -0.56 11.78
C PHE A 64 6.25 -1.72 11.31
N ASP A 65 5.54 -2.38 12.23
CA ASP A 65 4.69 -3.52 11.90
C ASP A 65 3.22 -3.13 11.88
N CYS A 66 2.44 -3.79 11.02
CA CYS A 66 1.00 -3.61 10.94
C CYS A 66 0.22 -4.92 10.84
N ASN A 67 -1.09 -4.85 11.08
CA ASN A 67 -2.04 -5.93 10.82
C ASN A 67 -3.22 -5.40 10.02
N LEU A 68 -3.61 -6.13 8.98
CA LEU A 68 -4.69 -5.78 8.07
C LEU A 68 -5.91 -6.71 8.18
N SER A 69 -5.81 -7.83 8.90
CA SER A 69 -6.94 -8.77 9.11
C SER A 69 -8.18 -8.14 9.73
N GLY A 70 -8.01 -7.11 10.59
CA GLY A 70 -9.13 -6.34 11.14
C GLY A 70 -10.00 -5.66 10.07
N LEU A 71 -9.43 -5.39 8.89
CA LEU A 71 -10.15 -4.85 7.74
C LEU A 71 -11.17 -5.84 7.18
N GLU A 72 -10.83 -7.12 7.09
CA GLU A 72 -11.70 -8.16 6.51
C GLU A 72 -12.99 -8.33 7.33
N ASN A 73 -12.86 -8.30 8.66
CA ASN A 73 -14.00 -8.33 9.57
C ASN A 73 -14.92 -7.13 9.36
N LYS A 74 -14.34 -5.92 9.22
CA LYS A 74 -15.13 -4.72 9.00
C LYS A 74 -15.80 -4.70 7.62
N VAL A 75 -15.13 -5.18 6.59
CA VAL A 75 -15.72 -5.33 5.25
C VAL A 75 -16.89 -6.31 5.29
N SER A 76 -16.74 -7.45 5.96
CA SER A 76 -17.82 -8.44 6.11
C SER A 76 -19.03 -7.86 6.86
N GLU A 77 -18.80 -7.05 7.89
CA GLU A 77 -19.84 -6.32 8.63
C GLU A 77 -20.58 -5.33 7.71
N LEU A 78 -19.84 -4.50 6.94
CA LEU A 78 -20.43 -3.51 6.03
C LEU A 78 -21.26 -4.16 4.92
N ILE A 79 -20.78 -5.27 4.37
CA ILE A 79 -21.53 -6.07 3.38
C ILE A 79 -22.83 -6.59 4.01
N SER A 80 -22.73 -7.15 5.22
CA SER A 80 -23.88 -7.72 5.94
C SER A 80 -24.92 -6.66 6.33
N SER A 81 -24.48 -5.43 6.60
CA SER A 81 -25.37 -4.30 6.88
C SER A 81 -25.96 -3.66 5.62
N GLY A 82 -25.64 -4.16 4.43
CA GLY A 82 -26.13 -3.62 3.16
C GLY A 82 -25.54 -2.26 2.78
N ALA A 83 -24.31 -1.95 3.21
CA ALA A 83 -23.62 -0.74 2.80
C ALA A 83 -23.39 -0.72 1.28
N ASP A 84 -23.35 0.48 0.69
CA ASP A 84 -23.12 0.62 -0.74
C ASP A 84 -21.71 0.13 -1.14
N ARG A 85 -21.58 -0.42 -2.35
CA ARG A 85 -20.30 -0.91 -2.87
C ARG A 85 -19.24 0.20 -2.91
N GLN A 86 -19.65 1.44 -3.24
CA GLN A 86 -18.78 2.60 -3.25
C GLN A 86 -18.25 2.91 -1.84
N ASP A 87 -19.10 2.85 -0.82
CA ASP A 87 -18.69 3.11 0.56
C ASP A 87 -17.71 2.06 1.08
N ILE A 88 -17.96 0.78 0.76
CA ILE A 88 -17.05 -0.32 1.12
C ILE A 88 -15.70 -0.16 0.42
N ALA A 89 -15.72 0.10 -0.89
CA ALA A 89 -14.51 0.33 -1.67
C ALA A 89 -13.71 1.53 -1.13
N ALA A 90 -14.39 2.63 -0.84
CA ALA A 90 -13.79 3.83 -0.28
C ALA A 90 -13.18 3.60 1.10
N TYR A 91 -13.89 2.86 1.97
CA TYR A 91 -13.39 2.48 3.29
C TYR A 91 -12.12 1.65 3.20
N VAL A 92 -12.08 0.64 2.33
CA VAL A 92 -10.89 -0.22 2.16
C VAL A 92 -9.69 0.57 1.67
N LEU A 93 -9.84 1.41 0.66
CA LEU A 93 -8.74 2.22 0.14
C LEU A 93 -8.26 3.25 1.18
N SER A 94 -9.18 3.92 1.89
CA SER A 94 -8.83 4.85 2.96
C SER A 94 -8.12 4.17 4.13
N PHE A 95 -8.59 2.98 4.54
CA PHE A 95 -7.97 2.20 5.61
C PHE A 95 -6.55 1.76 5.25
N VAL A 96 -6.36 1.16 4.07
CA VAL A 96 -5.05 0.74 3.58
C VAL A 96 -4.09 1.93 3.51
N CYS A 97 -4.56 3.06 2.96
CA CYS A 97 -3.77 4.30 2.90
C CYS A 97 -3.35 4.78 4.29
N ALA A 98 -4.25 4.72 5.28
CA ALA A 98 -3.95 5.14 6.65
C ALA A 98 -2.91 4.25 7.35
N VAL A 99 -2.93 2.95 7.06
CA VAL A 99 -1.91 2.01 7.57
C VAL A 99 -0.54 2.33 6.96
N ILE A 100 -0.47 2.52 5.64
CA ILE A 100 0.77 2.90 4.95
C ILE A 100 1.28 4.24 5.46
N ASP A 101 0.39 5.22 5.58
CA ASP A 101 0.72 6.56 6.07
C ASP A 101 1.33 6.49 7.47
N ARG A 102 0.70 5.77 8.41
CA ARG A 102 1.24 5.62 9.76
C ARG A 102 2.60 4.92 9.79
N MET A 103 2.82 3.91 8.94
CA MET A 103 4.13 3.26 8.84
C MET A 103 5.20 4.21 8.30
N ALA A 104 4.86 5.03 7.30
CA ALA A 104 5.75 6.05 6.76
C ALA A 104 6.06 7.15 7.79
N GLU A 105 5.06 7.62 8.56
CA GLU A 105 5.28 8.57 9.66
C GLU A 105 6.29 8.03 10.67
N ASN A 106 6.13 6.78 11.09
CA ASN A 106 7.04 6.14 12.04
C ASN A 106 8.46 6.03 11.46
N ALA A 107 8.58 5.71 10.16
CA ALA A 107 9.86 5.63 9.47
C ALA A 107 10.58 6.99 9.42
N VAL A 108 9.86 8.05 9.03
CA VAL A 108 10.40 9.43 8.97
C VAL A 108 10.82 9.90 10.35
N ALA A 109 10.07 9.57 11.39
CA ALA A 109 10.43 9.92 12.76
C ALA A 109 11.70 9.20 13.25
N ALA A 110 11.88 7.94 12.87
CA ALA A 110 13.05 7.15 13.26
C ALA A 110 14.30 7.45 12.42
N TYR A 111 14.13 7.87 11.17
CA TYR A 111 15.21 8.14 10.21
C TYR A 111 15.05 9.53 9.57
N PRO A 112 15.21 10.62 10.35
CA PRO A 112 14.99 11.97 9.85
C PRO A 112 15.94 12.31 8.69
N GLY A 113 15.40 12.92 7.64
CA GLY A 113 16.15 13.37 6.47
C GLY A 113 16.26 12.34 5.34
N LEU A 114 15.88 11.07 5.56
CA LEU A 114 15.80 10.09 4.47
C LEU A 114 14.47 10.22 3.70
N PRO A 115 14.49 10.13 2.36
CA PRO A 115 13.26 10.10 1.56
C PRO A 115 12.54 8.75 1.75
N VAL A 116 11.21 8.77 1.69
CA VAL A 116 10.38 7.56 1.67
C VAL A 116 9.97 7.28 0.23
N ILE A 117 10.31 6.10 -0.28
CA ILE A 117 9.92 5.66 -1.62
C ILE A 117 8.76 4.67 -1.52
N PHE A 118 7.70 4.93 -2.26
CA PHE A 118 6.54 4.04 -2.35
C PHE A 118 6.59 3.23 -3.64
N SER A 119 6.50 1.91 -3.53
CA SER A 119 6.54 0.97 -4.67
C SER A 119 5.57 -0.20 -4.45
N GLY A 120 5.26 -0.93 -5.51
CA GLY A 120 4.30 -2.05 -5.53
C GLY A 120 2.96 -1.69 -6.15
N GLY A 121 2.22 -2.69 -6.63
CA GLY A 121 0.96 -2.48 -7.36
C GLY A 121 -0.13 -1.70 -6.61
N VAL A 122 -0.16 -1.77 -5.27
CA VAL A 122 -1.10 -0.98 -4.44
C VAL A 122 -0.80 0.52 -4.55
N MET A 123 0.47 0.91 -4.74
CA MET A 123 0.88 2.31 -4.87
C MET A 123 0.52 2.93 -6.22
N SER A 124 0.05 2.12 -7.17
CA SER A 124 -0.52 2.60 -8.44
C SER A 124 -1.91 3.24 -8.27
N ASN A 125 -2.55 3.07 -7.10
CA ASN A 125 -3.83 3.70 -6.79
C ASN A 125 -3.70 5.24 -6.73
N ARG A 126 -4.51 5.97 -7.49
CA ARG A 126 -4.35 7.43 -7.64
C ARG A 126 -4.63 8.20 -6.36
N PHE A 127 -5.61 7.76 -5.56
CA PHE A 127 -5.92 8.36 -4.26
C PHE A 127 -4.74 8.24 -3.31
N MET A 128 -4.20 7.02 -3.11
CA MET A 128 -3.05 6.81 -2.23
C MET A 128 -1.83 7.60 -2.72
N ARG A 129 -1.56 7.55 -4.04
CA ARG A 129 -0.43 8.27 -4.64
C ARG A 129 -0.53 9.78 -4.39
N ARG A 130 -1.69 10.40 -4.63
CA ARG A 130 -1.90 11.83 -4.35
C ARG A 130 -1.63 12.15 -2.89
N ARG A 131 -2.33 11.49 -1.98
CA ARG A 131 -2.28 11.77 -0.54
C ARG A 131 -0.90 11.59 0.07
N LEU A 132 -0.21 10.51 -0.27
CA LEU A 132 1.13 10.23 0.24
C LEU A 132 2.18 11.16 -0.41
N SER A 133 2.00 11.53 -1.67
CA SER A 133 2.90 12.50 -2.34
C SER A 133 2.83 13.88 -1.72
N GLU A 134 1.64 14.36 -1.36
CA GLU A 134 1.45 15.65 -0.71
C GLU A 134 2.18 15.73 0.64
N LYS A 135 2.32 14.61 1.34
CA LYS A 135 2.91 14.54 2.67
C LYS A 135 4.41 14.23 2.68
N TYR A 136 4.86 13.33 1.81
CA TYR A 136 6.24 12.81 1.82
C TYR A 136 7.06 13.20 0.58
N GLY A 137 6.43 13.85 -0.41
CA GLY A 137 7.01 14.14 -1.71
C GLY A 137 6.71 13.07 -2.76
N ASN A 138 6.96 13.41 -4.03
CA ASN A 138 6.62 12.58 -5.20
C ASN A 138 7.62 11.43 -5.46
N TYR A 139 7.94 10.62 -4.44
CA TYR A 139 8.86 9.49 -4.57
C TYR A 139 8.09 8.18 -4.81
N PHE A 140 7.58 8.03 -6.03
CA PHE A 140 6.91 6.81 -6.49
C PHE A 140 7.69 6.19 -7.63
N ALA A 141 7.89 4.87 -7.59
CA ALA A 141 8.37 4.17 -8.76
C ALA A 141 7.38 4.39 -9.92
N GLU A 142 7.88 4.54 -11.15
CA GLU A 142 6.99 4.63 -12.30
C GLU A 142 6.08 3.39 -12.37
N PRO A 143 4.84 3.50 -12.88
CA PRO A 143 3.92 2.36 -12.92
C PRO A 143 4.50 1.11 -13.61
N GLN A 144 5.32 1.30 -14.66
CA GLN A 144 5.99 0.22 -15.38
C GLN A 144 7.05 -0.51 -14.55
N PHE A 145 7.60 0.13 -13.51
CA PHE A 145 8.59 -0.45 -12.60
C PHE A 145 8.02 -0.85 -11.23
N SER A 146 6.78 -0.44 -10.93
CA SER A 146 6.10 -0.73 -9.66
C SER A 146 5.54 -2.15 -9.55
N CYS A 147 5.28 -2.81 -10.68
CA CYS A 147 4.85 -4.21 -10.74
C CYS A 147 6.04 -5.14 -11.00
N ASP A 148 5.88 -6.44 -10.72
CA ASP A 148 6.93 -7.44 -10.99
C ASP A 148 7.34 -7.42 -12.47
N ASN A 149 8.62 -7.15 -12.72
CA ASN A 149 9.22 -7.06 -14.04
C ASN A 149 10.71 -7.44 -14.00
N ALA A 150 11.31 -7.67 -15.17
CA ALA A 150 12.70 -8.10 -15.27
C ALA A 150 13.73 -6.95 -15.14
N ALA A 151 13.31 -5.68 -15.22
CA ALA A 151 14.24 -4.55 -15.28
C ALA A 151 15.06 -4.40 -14.00
N GLY A 152 14.42 -4.53 -12.84
CA GLY A 152 15.10 -4.45 -11.54
C GLY A 152 16.16 -5.53 -11.38
N ILE A 153 15.81 -6.78 -11.70
CA ILE A 153 16.76 -7.91 -11.62
C ILE A 153 17.91 -7.73 -12.60
N ALA A 154 17.63 -7.36 -13.85
CA ALA A 154 18.67 -7.12 -14.86
C ALA A 154 19.67 -6.04 -14.42
N ARG A 155 19.18 -4.92 -13.86
CA ARG A 155 20.04 -3.85 -13.34
C ARG A 155 20.90 -4.32 -12.16
N LEU A 156 20.31 -5.01 -11.19
CA LEU A 156 21.04 -5.55 -10.03
C LEU A 156 22.14 -6.54 -10.46
N THR A 157 21.84 -7.42 -11.41
CA THR A 157 22.84 -8.35 -11.97
C THR A 157 23.97 -7.61 -12.66
N ALA A 158 23.67 -6.59 -13.46
CA ALA A 158 24.68 -5.77 -14.12
C ALA A 158 25.59 -5.04 -13.10
N MET A 159 25.00 -4.42 -12.07
CA MET A 159 25.76 -3.75 -11.00
C MET A 159 26.75 -4.70 -10.33
N ARG A 160 26.28 -5.88 -9.95
CA ARG A 160 27.10 -6.90 -9.30
C ARG A 160 28.20 -7.45 -10.22
N HIS A 161 27.90 -7.62 -11.51
CA HIS A 161 28.88 -8.09 -12.48
C HIS A 161 29.98 -7.05 -12.74
N CYS A 162 29.62 -5.76 -12.76
CA CYS A 162 30.55 -4.64 -12.94
C CYS A 162 31.28 -4.21 -11.66
N GLY A 163 30.97 -4.80 -10.50
CA GLY A 163 31.59 -4.43 -9.21
C GLY A 163 31.10 -3.10 -8.63
N GLU A 164 29.91 -2.63 -9.02
CA GLU A 164 29.26 -1.45 -8.43
C GLU A 164 28.66 -1.77 -7.03
N ILE A 165 28.34 -3.04 -6.78
CA ILE A 165 27.84 -3.62 -5.51
C ILE A 165 28.34 -5.05 -5.31
#